data_AF-A0AAU8JEJ7-F1
#
_entry.id   AF-A0AAU8JEJ7-F1
#
_cell.length_a   1.000
_cell.length_b   1.000
_cell.length_c   1.000
_cell.angle_alpha   90.00
_cell.angle_beta   90.00
_cell.angle_gamma   90.00
#
_symmetry.space_group_name_H-M   'P 1'
#
loop_
_entity.id
_entity.type
_entity.pdbx_description
1 polymer ?
#
loop_
_entity_poly.entity_id
_entity_poly.type
_entity_poly.pdbx_seq_one_letter_code
_entity_poly.pdbx_strand_id
1 'polypeptide(L)' 'MLKLNNAHLSALNDETNKYLILKSPMGIDYTRFQQLLSQQQWQAANEETAKKML' A
#
# COMPACT_ATOMS: atom_id res chain seq x y z
N MET A 1 -9.24 -11.49 -9.97
CA MET A 1 -7.82 -11.12 -9.88
C MET A 1 -7.66 -9.71 -10.42
N LEU A 2 -7.44 -8.72 -9.55
CA LEU A 2 -7.09 -7.36 -9.96
C LEU A 2 -5.68 -7.40 -10.54
N LYS A 3 -5.56 -7.34 -11.88
CA LYS A 3 -4.27 -7.15 -12.55
C LYS A 3 -3.87 -5.69 -12.36
N LEU A 4 -3.05 -5.41 -11.36
CA LEU A 4 -2.35 -4.13 -11.28
C LEU A 4 -1.22 -4.17 -12.32
N ASN A 5 -1.38 -3.38 -13.39
CA ASN A 5 -0.37 -3.27 -14.44
C ASN A 5 0.87 -2.53 -13.88
N ASN A 6 2.03 -3.19 -13.91
CA ASN A 6 3.30 -2.67 -13.40
C ASN A 6 3.77 -1.34 -14.02
N ALA A 7 3.17 -0.89 -15.12
CA ALA A 7 3.48 0.39 -15.76
C ALA A 7 2.99 1.63 -14.99
N HIS A 8 2.05 1.49 -14.04
CA HIS A 8 1.57 2.62 -13.24
C HIS A 8 2.45 2.91 -12.01
N LEU A 9 3.22 1.91 -11.56
CA LEU A 9 4.04 2.03 -10.36
C LEU A 9 5.31 2.86 -10.59
N SER A 10 5.84 2.90 -11.81
CA SER A 10 6.98 3.74 -12.19
C SER A 10 6.62 5.22 -12.34
N ALA A 11 5.33 5.56 -12.45
CA ALA A 11 4.84 6.93 -12.51
C ALA A 11 4.50 7.52 -11.13
N LEU A 12 4.48 6.67 -10.08
CA LEU A 12 4.29 7.12 -8.71
C LEU A 12 5.63 7.62 -8.14
N ASN A 13 6.03 8.82 -8.55
CA ASN A 13 7.06 9.60 -7.86
C ASN A 13 6.69 9.76 -6.37
N ASP A 14 7.68 9.89 -5.46
CA ASP A 14 7.49 9.90 -3.99
C ASP A 14 6.34 10.82 -3.50
N GLU A 15 5.99 11.87 -4.24
CA GLU A 15 4.88 12.77 -3.94
C GLU A 15 3.47 12.17 -4.11
N THR A 16 3.26 11.23 -5.03
CA THR A 16 1.94 10.63 -5.29
C THR A 16 1.60 9.50 -4.32
N ASN A 17 2.60 8.87 -3.70
CA ASN A 17 2.41 7.82 -2.70
C ASN A 17 1.71 8.33 -1.42
N LYS A 18 1.82 9.62 -1.12
CA LYS A 18 1.09 10.28 -0.02
C LYS A 18 -0.43 10.25 -0.17
N TYR A 19 -0.93 10.09 -1.40
CA TYR A 19 -2.37 10.22 -1.71
C TYR A 19 -3.04 8.90 -2.07
N LEU A 20 -2.34 7.77 -1.95
CA LEU A 20 -2.89 6.48 -2.34
C LEU A 20 -3.87 5.98 -1.27
N ILE A 21 -5.15 6.35 -1.36
CA ILE A 21 -6.20 5.91 -0.43
C ILE A 21 -6.52 4.43 -0.67
N LEU A 22 -6.18 3.57 0.28
CA LEU A 22 -6.46 2.14 0.25
C LEU A 22 -7.84 1.88 0.85
N LYS A 23 -8.71 1.25 0.07
CA LYS A 23 -10.09 0.92 0.46
C LYS A 23 -10.26 -0.60 0.52
N SER A 24 -10.92 -1.07 1.57
CA SER A 24 -11.32 -2.47 1.71
C SER A 24 -12.83 -2.61 1.62
N PRO A 25 -13.37 -3.50 0.77
CA PRO A 25 -14.78 -3.88 0.82
C PRO A 25 -15.20 -4.50 2.16
N MET A 26 -14.24 -5.05 2.90
CA MET A 26 -14.44 -5.66 4.22
C MET A 26 -14.15 -4.70 5.38
N GLY A 27 -13.90 -3.42 5.11
CA GLY A 27 -13.62 -2.42 6.15
C GLY A 27 -12.25 -2.55 6.82
N ILE A 28 -11.32 -3.32 6.24
CA ILE A 28 -9.94 -3.41 6.72
C ILE A 28 -9.28 -2.02 6.64
N ASP A 29 -8.77 -1.57 7.78
CA ASP A 29 -8.01 -0.32 7.88
C ASP A 29 -6.57 -0.53 7.41
N TYR A 30 -6.17 0.19 6.36
CA TYR A 30 -4.82 0.17 5.79
C TYR A 30 -4.00 1.43 6.12
N THR A 31 -4.46 2.30 7.02
CA THR A 31 -3.79 3.58 7.36
C THR A 31 -2.32 3.37 7.73
N ARG A 32 -2.04 2.39 8.60
CA ARG A 32 -0.67 2.06 8.98
C ARG A 32 0.16 1.59 7.79
N PHE A 33 -0.41 0.74 6.94
CA PHE A 33 0.29 0.22 5.77
C PHE A 33 0.65 1.36 4.79
N GLN A 34 -0.24 2.32 4.56
CA GLN A 34 0.05 3.52 3.76
C GLN A 34 1.19 4.35 4.33
N GLN A 35 1.22 4.56 5.64
CA GLN A 35 2.30 5.30 6.30
C GLN A 35 3.65 4.63 6.08
N LEU A 36 3.72 3.31 6.26
CA LEU A 36 4.94 2.52 6.05
C LEU A 36 5.44 2.63 4.60
N LEU A 37 4.53 2.58 3.62
CA LEU A 37 4.87 2.76 2.21
C LEU A 37 5.39 4.18 1.92
N SER A 38 4.72 5.21 2.45
CA SER A 38 5.14 6.62 2.25
C SER A 38 6.50 6.95 2.87
N GLN A 39 6.93 6.18 3.86
CA GLN A 39 8.23 6.32 4.53
C GLN A 39 9.27 5.32 4.02
N GLN A 40 8.96 4.56 2.97
CA GLN A 40 9.82 3.53 2.39
C GLN A 40 10.28 2.46 3.42
N GLN A 41 9.44 2.17 4.43
CA GLN A 41 9.70 1.18 5.47
C GLN A 41 9.29 -0.22 5.00
N TRP A 42 9.98 -0.74 3.99
CA TRP A 42 9.57 -1.94 3.24
C TRP A 42 9.41 -3.21 4.09
N GLN A 43 10.31 -3.44 5.06
CA GLN A 43 10.23 -4.61 5.93
C GLN A 43 8.96 -4.56 6.80
N ALA A 44 8.70 -3.42 7.45
CA ALA A 44 7.51 -3.24 8.28
C ALA A 44 6.22 -3.31 7.44
N ALA A 45 6.24 -2.77 6.21
CA ALA A 45 5.12 -2.86 5.28
C ALA A 45 4.81 -4.33 4.91
N ASN A 46 5.86 -5.14 4.70
CA ASN A 46 5.70 -6.58 4.42
C ASN A 46 5.09 -7.33 5.62
N GLU A 47 5.55 -7.05 6.83
CA GLU A 47 4.98 -7.63 8.06
C GLU A 47 3.51 -7.22 8.27
N GLU A 48 3.18 -5.96 8.01
CA GLU A 48 1.79 -5.47 8.10
C GLU A 48 0.88 -6.13 7.05
N THR A 49 1.41 -6.42 5.85
CA THR A 49 0.68 -7.15 4.81
C THR A 49 0.33 -8.57 5.27
N ALA A 50 1.30 -9.29 5.84
CA ALA A 50 1.07 -10.65 6.34
C ALA A 50 -0.03 -10.69 7.40
N LYS A 51 -0.12 -9.68 8.28
CA LYS A 51 -1.16 -9.59 9.32
C LYS A 51 -2.57 -9.39 8.76
N LYS A 52 -2.70 -8.67 7.64
CA LYS A 52 -4.02 -8.36 7.03
C LYS A 52 -4.52 -9.44 6.07
N MET A 53 -3.68 -10.41 5.72
CA MET A 53 -4.01 -11.53 4.84
C MET A 53 -4.41 -12.81 5.60
N LEU A 54 -4.35 -12.78 6.94
CA LEU A 54 -4.90 -13.81 7.82
C LEU A 54 -6.39 -13.54 8.07
#